data_AF-A0A1Z9BUC1-F1
#
_entry.id   AF-A0A1Z9BUC1-F1
#
_cell.length_a   1.000
_cell.length_b   1.000
_cell.length_c   1.000
_cell.angle_alpha   90.00
_cell.angle_beta   90.00
_cell.angle_gamma   90.00
#
_symmetry.space_group_name_H-M   'P 1'
#
loop_
_entity.id
_entity.type
_entity.pdbx_description
1 polymer ?
#
loop_
_entity_poly.entity_id
_entity_poly.type
_entity_poly.pdbx_seq_one_letter_code
_entity_poly.pdbx_strand_id
1 'polypeptide(L)'
;MVKKAGRLARFGEAFDDAYGEGREEWTRAYRQGRKAQGEAENAPRWNEMSGAYPTGIRLTELIQDAVGKKLTPAEVDRRQIREDLGIGIKPGRVERVGQLLGTAAADLTQDNTRNFYWLLNAAQATGNVIAESAMGLANKGLYGRSPIPSTTNSAIPLNVKSAKRGGKYLDPQGSPRKGVSIAEDGTLEKRNFEPGHLAALSIPTGIAINTGLGLMSPFGGAEGYWAAMPSADDPTKTDNVLGEVALKYFMGKTGNLLPYDEFVKVRPDVSPEEYGAYQGFKYRRGEDWNPFDDGQTSMGAGLIRTTTDGIHGPELQFMGRSLPVTTGIVPYIGALAGGIAGVRSKRPILGGVGGGMAGLAAGQVVGQLLESERRRRNAIENESNIPEY
;
A
#
# COMPACT_ATOMS: atom_id res chain seq x y z
N MET A 1 28.46 39.46 25.75
CA MET A 1 27.37 38.73 26.45
C MET A 1 26.23 38.52 25.47
N VAL A 2 26.01 37.31 24.99
CA VAL A 2 24.83 36.97 24.17
C VAL A 2 23.62 36.91 25.12
N LYS A 3 22.61 37.76 24.92
CA LYS A 3 21.37 37.72 25.69
C LYS A 3 20.70 36.37 25.45
N LYS A 4 20.49 35.56 26.50
CA LYS A 4 19.72 34.32 26.41
C LYS A 4 18.33 34.66 25.90
N ALA A 5 17.94 34.11 24.76
CA ALA A 5 16.60 34.30 24.19
C ALA A 5 15.52 33.89 25.21
N GLY A 6 14.45 34.69 25.29
CA GLY A 6 13.31 34.40 26.15
C GLY A 6 12.67 33.04 25.82
N ARG A 7 11.95 32.43 26.76
CA ARG A 7 11.29 31.12 26.54
C ARG A 7 10.39 31.10 25.29
N LEU A 8 9.66 32.18 25.05
CA LEU A 8 8.81 32.34 23.86
C LEU A 8 9.62 32.40 22.55
N ALA A 9 10.78 33.05 22.56
CA ALA A 9 11.64 33.13 21.38
C ALA A 9 12.20 31.75 21.02
N ARG A 10 12.68 30.98 22.01
CA ARG A 10 13.19 29.61 21.80
C ARG A 10 12.10 28.64 21.33
N PHE A 11 10.88 28.81 21.83
CA PHE A 11 9.71 28.08 21.32
C PHE A 11 9.44 28.43 19.85
N GLY A 12 9.37 29.73 19.53
CA GLY A 12 9.05 30.20 18.18
C GLY A 12 10.09 29.80 17.16
N GLU A 13 11.38 29.90 17.49
CA GLU A 13 12.49 29.44 16.64
C GLU A 13 12.41 27.94 16.39
N ALA A 14 12.21 27.13 17.44
CA ALA A 14 12.07 25.68 17.26
C ALA A 14 10.80 25.29 16.48
N PHE A 15 9.72 26.06 16.60
CA PHE A 15 8.51 25.87 15.80
C PHE A 15 8.74 26.22 14.33
N ASP A 16 9.34 27.38 14.04
CA ASP A 16 9.56 27.87 12.67
C ASP A 16 10.55 26.96 11.92
N ASP A 17 11.66 26.59 12.58
CA ASP A 17 12.61 25.59 12.09
C ASP A 17 11.88 24.30 11.69
N ALA A 18 11.09 23.75 12.61
CA ALA A 18 10.37 22.49 12.41
C ALA A 18 9.24 22.58 11.37
N TYR A 19 8.65 23.77 11.21
CA TYR A 19 7.62 24.04 10.23
C TYR A 19 8.20 24.14 8.81
N GLY A 20 9.41 24.69 8.69
CA GLY A 20 10.16 24.84 7.45
C GLY A 20 10.82 23.55 6.94
N GLU A 21 10.86 22.50 7.76
CA GLU A 21 11.36 21.19 7.33
C GLU A 21 10.48 20.58 6.24
N GLY A 22 11.10 20.23 5.12
CA GLY A 22 10.43 19.60 3.99
C GLY A 22 10.45 18.09 4.04
N ARG A 23 9.61 17.47 3.20
CA ARG A 23 9.60 16.01 2.98
C ARG A 23 10.94 15.49 2.47
N GLU A 24 11.71 16.30 1.76
CA GLU A 24 12.98 15.90 1.14
C GLU A 24 14.06 15.61 2.18
N GLU A 25 14.15 16.43 3.24
CA GLU A 25 15.09 16.25 4.35
C GLU A 25 14.81 14.94 5.09
N TRP A 26 13.54 14.67 5.40
CA TRP A 26 13.13 13.44 6.08
C TRP A 26 13.33 12.20 5.21
N THR A 27 13.02 12.29 3.92
CA THR A 27 13.29 11.20 2.96
C THR A 27 14.80 10.95 2.81
N ARG A 28 15.61 12.01 2.79
CA ARG A 28 17.08 11.92 2.75
C ARG A 28 17.61 11.25 4.01
N ALA A 29 17.16 11.66 5.19
CA ALA A 29 17.55 11.07 6.47
C ALA A 29 17.19 9.58 6.53
N TYR A 30 15.99 9.19 6.07
CA TYR A 30 15.58 7.80 5.99
C TYR A 30 16.50 6.96 5.10
N ARG A 31 16.79 7.45 3.88
CA ARG A 31 17.64 6.75 2.91
C ARG A 31 19.10 6.65 3.38
N GLN A 32 19.62 7.70 4.02
CA GLN A 32 20.95 7.67 4.63
C GLN A 32 21.00 6.64 5.77
N GLY A 33 19.97 6.58 6.62
CA GLY A 33 19.87 5.56 7.68
C GLY A 33 19.85 4.13 7.14
N ARG A 34 19.12 3.87 6.05
CA ARG A 34 19.15 2.57 5.36
C ARG A 34 20.52 2.26 4.77
N LYS A 35 21.18 3.26 4.17
CA LYS A 35 22.53 3.12 3.63
C LYS A 35 23.55 2.75 4.71
N ALA A 36 23.51 3.39 5.87
CA ALA A 36 24.36 3.07 7.01
C ALA A 36 24.15 1.63 7.52
N GLN A 37 22.95 1.08 7.31
CA GLN A 37 22.58 -0.29 7.68
C GLN A 37 22.86 -1.34 6.58
N GLY A 38 23.51 -0.95 5.48
CA GLY A 38 23.77 -1.84 4.34
C GLY A 38 22.52 -2.23 3.55
N GLU A 39 21.39 -1.54 3.76
CA GLU A 39 20.12 -1.80 3.08
C GLU A 39 19.99 -0.98 1.79
N ALA A 40 19.21 -1.44 0.81
CA ALA A 40 18.87 -0.63 -0.36
C ALA A 40 18.19 0.69 0.05
N GLU A 41 18.40 1.78 -0.69
CA GLU A 41 17.71 3.06 -0.39
C GLU A 41 16.19 2.93 -0.46
N ASN A 42 15.71 2.00 -1.29
CA ASN A 42 14.30 1.67 -1.42
C ASN A 42 13.91 0.66 -0.32
N ALA A 43 12.66 0.73 0.13
CA ALA A 43 12.07 -0.16 1.11
C ALA A 43 10.64 -0.53 0.66
N PRO A 44 9.96 -1.47 1.34
CA PRO A 44 8.50 -1.58 1.24
C PRO A 44 7.86 -0.21 1.46
N ARG A 45 6.81 0.12 0.71
CA ARG A 45 6.22 1.47 0.68
C ARG A 45 5.80 1.98 2.06
N TRP A 46 5.25 1.11 2.91
CA TRP A 46 4.92 1.46 4.30
C TRP A 46 6.15 1.88 5.10
N ASN A 47 7.28 1.19 4.93
CA ASN A 47 8.51 1.49 5.63
C ASN A 47 9.13 2.80 5.14
N GLU A 48 9.05 3.09 3.84
CA GLU A 48 9.51 4.38 3.28
C GLU A 48 8.64 5.54 3.80
N MET A 49 7.32 5.37 3.82
CA MET A 49 6.41 6.39 4.34
C MET A 49 6.54 6.61 5.84
N SER A 50 6.48 5.55 6.65
CA SER A 50 6.61 5.66 8.11
C SER A 50 8.01 6.09 8.55
N GLY A 51 9.04 5.64 7.83
CA GLY A 51 10.43 6.00 8.11
C GLY A 51 10.84 7.40 7.66
N ALA A 52 10.01 8.08 6.87
CA ALA A 52 10.14 9.48 6.50
C ALA A 52 9.00 10.36 7.07
N TYR A 53 8.17 9.83 7.98
CA TYR A 53 7.04 10.57 8.55
C TYR A 53 7.48 11.40 9.76
N PRO A 54 7.55 12.75 9.64
CA PRO A 54 8.21 13.60 10.64
C PRO A 54 7.54 13.52 12.01
N THR A 55 6.20 13.67 12.06
CA THR A 55 5.43 13.70 13.30
C THR A 55 5.54 12.37 14.06
N GLY A 56 5.39 11.25 13.35
CA GLY A 56 5.48 9.91 13.95
C GLY A 56 6.87 9.62 14.50
N ILE A 57 7.93 9.99 13.77
CA ILE A 57 9.32 9.83 14.25
C ILE A 57 9.56 10.67 15.49
N ARG A 58 9.22 11.97 15.45
CA ARG A 58 9.42 12.87 16.60
C ARG A 58 8.68 12.41 17.84
N LEU A 59 7.41 12.03 17.69
CA LEU A 59 6.64 11.50 18.81
C LEU A 59 7.28 10.24 19.39
N THR A 60 7.71 9.32 18.52
CA THR A 60 8.39 8.09 18.93
C THR A 60 9.67 8.40 19.69
N GLU A 61 10.50 9.29 19.18
CA GLU A 61 11.78 9.64 19.82
C GLU A 61 11.58 10.39 21.15
N LEU A 62 10.59 11.28 21.24
CA LEU A 62 10.22 11.96 22.48
C LEU A 62 9.73 10.97 23.55
N ILE A 63 8.91 9.97 23.15
CA ILE A 63 8.48 8.90 24.05
C ILE A 63 9.68 8.08 24.51
N GLN A 64 10.56 7.69 23.58
CA GLN A 64 11.78 6.94 23.89
C GLN A 64 12.68 7.68 24.88
N ASP A 65 12.85 8.99 24.73
CA ASP A 65 13.56 9.85 25.67
C ASP A 65 12.87 9.91 27.03
N ALA A 66 11.54 10.08 27.04
CA ALA A 66 10.76 10.21 28.27
C ALA A 66 10.77 8.94 29.11
N VAL A 67 10.75 7.77 28.47
CA VAL A 67 10.79 6.46 29.14
C VAL A 67 12.20 5.92 29.36
N GLY A 68 13.24 6.65 28.90
CA GLY A 68 14.63 6.22 29.02
C GLY A 68 14.94 4.92 28.26
N LYS A 69 14.26 4.67 27.13
CA LYS A 69 14.44 3.44 26.34
C LYS A 69 15.89 3.38 25.83
N LYS A 70 16.59 2.27 26.13
CA LYS A 70 17.89 1.99 25.50
C LYS A 70 17.69 1.80 23.99
N LEU A 71 18.33 2.64 23.20
CA LEU A 71 18.28 2.58 21.75
C LEU A 71 19.15 1.45 21.21
N THR A 72 18.68 0.80 20.16
CA THR A 72 19.48 -0.12 19.34
C THR A 72 20.53 0.66 18.55
N PRO A 73 21.65 0.04 18.10
CA PRO A 73 22.65 0.73 17.27
C PRO A 73 22.03 1.40 16.04
N ALA A 74 21.14 0.69 15.36
CA ALA A 74 20.37 1.19 14.22
C ALA A 74 19.50 2.43 14.55
N GLU A 75 18.92 2.51 15.75
CA GLU A 75 18.16 3.68 16.19
C GLU A 75 19.08 4.86 16.52
N VAL A 76 20.26 4.60 17.10
CA VAL A 76 21.28 5.62 17.40
C VAL A 76 21.78 6.26 16.10
N ASP A 77 22.19 5.45 15.12
CA ASP A 77 22.71 5.94 13.84
C ASP A 77 21.67 6.81 13.12
N ARG A 78 20.40 6.37 13.12
CA ARG A 78 19.30 7.12 12.51
C ARG A 78 19.06 8.46 13.18
N ARG A 79 19.21 8.54 14.51
CA ARG A 79 19.09 9.80 15.26
C ARG A 79 20.26 10.72 14.94
N GLN A 80 21.49 10.21 14.95
CA GLN A 80 22.68 10.98 14.62
C GLN A 80 22.58 11.58 13.21
N ILE A 81 22.14 10.80 12.21
CA ILE A 81 21.92 11.29 10.85
C ILE A 81 20.93 12.46 10.82
N ARG A 82 19.84 12.39 11.60
CA ARG A 82 18.87 13.51 11.67
C ARG A 82 19.47 14.73 12.35
N GLU A 83 20.26 14.54 13.40
CA GLU A 83 20.99 15.61 14.08
C GLU A 83 21.98 16.29 13.13
N ASP A 84 22.75 15.51 12.37
CA ASP A 84 23.72 15.99 11.38
C ASP A 84 23.04 16.77 10.23
N LEU A 85 21.81 16.38 9.88
CA LEU A 85 20.96 17.07 8.91
C LEU A 85 20.22 18.28 9.51
N GLY A 86 20.37 18.57 10.79
CA GLY A 86 19.73 19.70 11.48
C GLY A 86 18.25 19.49 11.82
N ILE A 87 17.68 18.31 11.58
CA ILE A 87 16.26 17.97 11.80
C ILE A 87 16.02 17.09 13.04
N GLY A 88 17.10 16.78 13.79
CA GLY A 88 17.06 16.03 15.05
C GLY A 88 16.28 16.73 16.16
N ILE A 89 16.06 16.02 17.28
CA ILE A 89 15.33 16.60 18.42
C ILE A 89 16.08 17.79 19.01
N LYS A 90 15.38 18.92 19.19
CA LYS A 90 15.96 20.10 19.84
C LYS A 90 16.21 19.85 21.34
N PRO A 91 17.30 20.39 21.90
CA PRO A 91 17.55 20.33 23.34
C PRO A 91 16.60 21.25 24.11
N GLY A 92 16.04 20.76 25.22
CA GLY A 92 15.17 21.54 26.11
C GLY A 92 13.67 21.29 25.92
N ARG A 93 12.91 21.39 27.01
CA ARG A 93 11.48 21.07 27.01
C ARG A 93 10.64 22.03 26.17
N VAL A 94 10.99 23.32 26.17
CA VAL A 94 10.21 24.36 25.47
C VAL A 94 10.41 24.24 23.96
N GLU A 95 11.65 24.04 23.56
CA GLU A 95 12.09 23.83 22.18
C GLU A 95 11.46 22.55 21.60
N ARG A 96 11.42 21.45 22.37
CA ARG A 96 10.74 20.20 21.97
C ARG A 96 9.24 20.38 21.71
N VAL A 97 8.55 21.16 22.54
CA VAL A 97 7.12 21.43 22.33
C VAL A 97 6.93 22.31 21.10
N GLY A 98 7.77 23.35 20.92
CA GLY A 98 7.77 24.17 19.70
C GLY A 98 8.00 23.34 18.44
N GLN A 99 9.04 22.51 18.46
CA GLN A 99 9.37 21.59 17.37
C GLN A 99 8.22 20.62 17.06
N LEU A 100 7.65 19.95 18.06
CA LEU A 100 6.55 19.01 17.85
C LEU A 100 5.34 19.70 17.20
N LEU A 101 4.94 20.87 17.70
CA LEU A 101 3.84 21.65 17.13
C LEU A 101 4.16 22.17 15.72
N GLY A 102 5.39 22.61 15.48
CA GLY A 102 5.86 23.06 14.16
C GLY A 102 5.77 21.94 13.13
N THR A 103 6.24 20.74 13.48
CA THR A 103 6.10 19.57 12.59
C THR A 103 4.66 19.12 12.41
N ALA A 104 3.80 19.15 13.43
CA ALA A 104 2.38 18.85 13.26
C ALA A 104 1.71 19.86 12.31
N ALA A 105 2.08 21.14 12.40
CA ALA A 105 1.61 22.17 11.47
C ALA A 105 2.15 21.97 10.05
N ALA A 106 3.43 21.63 9.88
CA ALA A 106 4.02 21.29 8.59
C ALA A 106 3.36 20.05 7.98
N ASP A 107 3.04 19.04 8.77
CA ASP A 107 2.35 17.85 8.31
C ASP A 107 0.94 18.17 7.78
N LEU A 108 0.23 19.07 8.45
CA LEU A 108 -1.09 19.56 8.02
C LEU A 108 -1.02 20.36 6.71
N THR A 109 0.03 21.15 6.48
CA THR A 109 0.17 22.02 5.30
C THR A 109 0.86 21.35 4.12
N GLN A 110 1.80 20.44 4.37
CA GLN A 110 2.57 19.71 3.36
C GLN A 110 1.96 18.34 3.02
N ASP A 111 0.80 17.99 3.59
CA ASP A 111 0.04 16.77 3.27
C ASP A 111 0.80 15.44 3.52
N ASN A 112 1.75 15.42 4.46
CA ASN A 112 2.54 14.21 4.73
C ASN A 112 1.66 13.08 5.29
N THR A 113 0.74 13.37 6.23
CA THR A 113 -0.28 12.43 6.73
C THR A 113 -1.30 12.05 5.67
N ARG A 114 -1.64 12.96 4.74
CA ARG A 114 -2.57 12.67 3.65
C ARG A 114 -2.04 11.59 2.70
N ASN A 115 -0.72 11.41 2.60
CA ASN A 115 -0.16 10.28 1.85
C ASN A 115 -0.56 8.93 2.47
N PHE A 116 -0.61 8.80 3.80
CA PHE A 116 -1.12 7.60 4.46
C PHE A 116 -2.60 7.41 4.20
N TYR A 117 -3.38 8.49 4.22
CA TYR A 117 -4.78 8.44 3.81
C TYR A 117 -4.91 7.91 2.38
N TRP A 118 -4.19 8.44 1.38
CA TRP A 118 -4.24 7.95 0.00
C TRP A 118 -3.76 6.50 -0.16
N LEU A 119 -2.72 6.12 0.58
CA LEU A 119 -2.21 4.75 0.60
C LEU A 119 -3.25 3.78 1.13
N LEU A 120 -3.93 4.17 2.21
CA LEU A 120 -4.94 3.34 2.84
C LEU A 120 -6.26 3.38 2.06
N ASN A 121 -6.61 4.52 1.47
CA ASN A 121 -7.89 4.80 0.79
C ASN A 121 -8.13 3.95 -0.46
N ALA A 122 -7.07 3.56 -1.17
CA ALA A 122 -7.21 2.63 -2.28
C ALA A 122 -6.95 1.20 -1.83
N ALA A 123 -7.96 0.33 -1.91
CA ALA A 123 -7.78 -1.12 -1.66
C ALA A 123 -6.59 -1.71 -2.46
N GLN A 124 -6.34 -1.20 -3.67
CA GLN A 124 -5.18 -1.52 -4.49
C GLN A 124 -3.85 -1.16 -3.81
N ALA A 125 -3.76 0.03 -3.22
CA ALA A 125 -2.55 0.52 -2.56
C ALA A 125 -2.31 -0.23 -1.24
N THR A 126 -3.35 -0.46 -0.44
CA THR A 126 -3.28 -1.28 0.79
C THR A 126 -2.86 -2.72 0.48
N GLY A 127 -3.45 -3.34 -0.53
CA GLY A 127 -3.07 -4.69 -0.96
C GLY A 127 -1.61 -4.77 -1.43
N ASN A 128 -1.15 -3.78 -2.20
CA ASN A 128 0.26 -3.72 -2.62
C ASN A 128 1.21 -3.55 -1.44
N VAL A 129 0.86 -2.76 -0.42
CA VAL A 129 1.66 -2.60 0.80
C VAL A 129 1.79 -3.90 1.57
N ILE A 130 0.67 -4.63 1.74
CA ILE A 130 0.66 -5.94 2.40
C ILE A 130 1.54 -6.92 1.61
N ALA A 131 1.39 -6.95 0.29
CA ALA A 131 2.17 -7.82 -0.59
C ALA A 131 3.68 -7.52 -0.52
N GLU A 132 4.08 -6.25 -0.67
CA GLU A 132 5.47 -5.80 -0.58
C GLU A 132 6.09 -6.15 0.78
N SER A 133 5.34 -5.93 1.86
CA SER A 133 5.80 -6.19 3.23
C SER A 133 5.96 -7.68 3.49
N ALA A 134 4.96 -8.49 3.14
CA ALA A 134 4.98 -9.94 3.36
C ALA A 134 6.07 -10.63 2.52
N MET A 135 6.24 -10.24 1.25
CA MET A 135 7.31 -10.76 0.40
C MET A 135 8.69 -10.28 0.86
N GLY A 136 8.82 -9.02 1.31
CA GLY A 136 10.05 -8.49 1.90
C GLY A 136 10.47 -9.22 3.18
N LEU A 137 9.50 -9.59 4.03
CA LEU A 137 9.74 -10.42 5.21
C LEU A 137 10.13 -11.85 4.82
N ALA A 138 9.51 -12.41 3.78
CA ALA A 138 9.81 -13.75 3.28
C ALA A 138 11.18 -13.85 2.61
N ASN A 139 11.66 -12.76 1.99
CA ASN A 139 13.00 -12.67 1.42
C ASN A 139 13.58 -11.26 1.65
N LYS A 140 14.34 -11.11 2.73
CA LYS A 140 15.05 -9.86 3.09
C LYS A 140 16.01 -9.39 1.99
N GLY A 141 16.52 -10.30 1.17
CA GLY A 141 17.41 -10.00 0.05
C GLY A 141 16.74 -9.18 -1.06
N LEU A 142 15.40 -9.10 -1.12
CA LEU A 142 14.68 -8.28 -2.11
C LEU A 142 15.06 -6.80 -2.02
N TYR A 143 15.19 -6.27 -0.80
CA TYR A 143 15.53 -4.88 -0.52
C TYR A 143 16.98 -4.71 -0.02
N GLY A 144 17.81 -5.73 -0.25
CA GLY A 144 19.22 -5.74 0.13
C GLY A 144 20.15 -5.19 -0.95
N ARG A 145 21.41 -5.08 -0.58
CA ARG A 145 22.54 -4.85 -1.48
C ARG A 145 23.52 -6.00 -1.37
N SER A 146 24.34 -6.17 -2.40
CA SER A 146 25.44 -7.12 -2.41
C SER A 146 26.71 -6.42 -2.89
N PRO A 147 27.88 -6.73 -2.29
CA PRO A 147 29.16 -6.27 -2.79
C PRO A 147 29.34 -6.68 -4.25
N ILE A 148 29.86 -5.76 -5.07
CA ILE A 148 30.20 -6.06 -6.47
C ILE A 148 31.53 -6.80 -6.45
N PRO A 149 31.66 -8.01 -7.04
CA PRO A 149 32.94 -8.71 -7.09
C PRO A 149 33.94 -7.98 -7.97
N SER A 150 35.21 -8.00 -7.58
CA SER A 150 36.32 -7.49 -8.40
C SER A 150 36.45 -8.30 -9.69
N THR A 151 36.89 -7.64 -10.77
CA THR A 151 37.14 -8.28 -12.06
C THR A 151 38.33 -9.25 -12.04
N THR A 152 39.24 -9.09 -11.07
CA THR A 152 40.44 -9.92 -10.93
C THR A 152 40.26 -11.10 -9.99
N ASN A 153 39.39 -10.98 -8.99
CA ASN A 153 39.09 -12.05 -8.05
C ASN A 153 37.67 -11.88 -7.50
N SER A 154 36.79 -12.83 -7.79
CA SER A 154 35.39 -12.79 -7.37
C SER A 154 35.18 -12.91 -5.85
N ALA A 155 36.19 -13.35 -5.10
CA ALA A 155 36.16 -13.40 -3.65
C ALA A 155 36.45 -12.04 -2.99
N ILE A 156 36.95 -11.06 -3.76
CA ILE A 156 37.31 -9.74 -3.25
C ILE A 156 36.28 -8.72 -3.76
N PRO A 157 35.66 -7.92 -2.87
CA PRO A 157 34.75 -6.87 -3.29
C PRO A 157 35.49 -5.74 -4.03
N LEU A 158 34.84 -5.17 -5.04
CA LEU A 158 35.35 -4.08 -5.84
C LEU A 158 35.33 -2.79 -5.00
N ASN A 159 36.49 -2.14 -4.87
CA ASN A 159 36.61 -0.89 -4.12
C ASN A 159 36.59 0.31 -5.08
N VAL A 160 36.07 1.45 -4.61
CA VAL A 160 36.03 2.71 -5.39
C VAL A 160 37.41 3.13 -5.92
N LYS A 161 38.49 2.81 -5.18
CA LYS A 161 39.88 3.13 -5.56
C LYS A 161 40.37 2.28 -6.73
N SER A 162 39.90 1.04 -6.85
CA SER A 162 40.29 0.11 -7.92
C SER A 162 39.29 0.06 -9.08
N ALA A 163 38.09 0.62 -8.89
CA ALA A 163 37.06 0.69 -9.91
C ALA A 163 37.42 1.69 -11.03
N LYS A 164 37.22 1.28 -12.29
CA LYS A 164 37.43 2.13 -13.46
C LYS A 164 36.38 3.25 -13.51
N ARG A 165 36.83 4.52 -13.43
CA ARG A 165 36.00 5.71 -13.69
C ARG A 165 35.51 5.71 -15.14
N GLY A 166 34.28 6.15 -15.35
CA GLY A 166 33.57 6.06 -16.63
C GLY A 166 33.14 4.65 -17.02
N GLY A 167 33.40 3.65 -16.16
CA GLY A 167 33.04 2.25 -16.39
C GLY A 167 31.57 1.92 -16.09
N LYS A 168 31.30 0.63 -15.80
CA LYS A 168 29.95 0.11 -15.58
C LYS A 168 29.30 0.59 -14.26
N TYR A 169 30.11 0.85 -13.24
CA TYR A 169 29.63 1.13 -11.89
C TYR A 169 29.85 2.58 -11.43
N LEU A 170 30.84 3.26 -12.02
CA LEU A 170 31.17 4.66 -11.75
C LEU A 170 31.07 5.47 -13.03
N ASP A 171 30.62 6.72 -12.92
CA ASP A 171 30.67 7.70 -13.99
C ASP A 171 32.11 8.25 -14.20
N PRO A 172 32.38 9.08 -15.21
CA PRO A 172 33.71 9.67 -15.43
C PRO A 172 34.24 10.48 -14.24
N GLN A 173 33.34 11.09 -13.46
CA GLN A 173 33.65 11.89 -12.27
C GLN A 173 33.96 10.99 -11.04
N GLY A 174 33.68 9.69 -11.12
CA GLY A 174 33.86 8.73 -10.03
C GLY A 174 32.64 8.59 -9.12
N SER A 175 31.50 9.17 -9.49
CA SER A 175 30.25 9.01 -8.75
C SER A 175 29.58 7.67 -9.07
N PRO A 176 28.87 7.04 -8.12
CA PRO A 176 28.13 5.82 -8.36
C PRO A 176 27.05 5.98 -9.44
N ARG A 177 26.98 5.01 -10.36
CA ARG A 177 25.89 4.93 -11.34
C ARG A 177 24.61 4.35 -10.73
N LYS A 178 23.52 4.36 -11.50
CA LYS A 178 22.20 3.83 -11.11
C LYS A 178 22.32 2.48 -10.39
N GLY A 179 21.82 2.47 -9.17
CA GLY A 179 21.70 1.28 -8.33
C GLY A 179 22.99 0.79 -7.69
N VAL A 180 24.08 1.56 -7.80
CA VAL A 180 25.35 1.34 -7.12
C VAL A 180 25.47 2.32 -5.95
N SER A 181 26.05 1.87 -4.84
CA SER A 181 26.40 2.70 -3.69
C SER A 181 27.83 2.41 -3.26
N ILE A 182 28.46 3.39 -2.62
CA ILE A 182 29.75 3.23 -1.94
C ILE A 182 29.47 3.06 -0.44
N ALA A 183 29.94 1.96 0.14
CA ALA A 183 29.96 1.69 1.57
C ALA A 183 31.08 2.50 2.26
N GLU A 184 31.08 2.54 3.59
CA GLU A 184 32.01 3.38 4.37
C GLU A 184 33.49 3.00 4.17
N ASP A 185 33.76 1.71 3.99
CA ASP A 185 35.09 1.16 3.68
C ASP A 185 35.53 1.41 2.21
N GLY A 186 34.68 2.08 1.42
CA GLY A 186 34.89 2.33 0.00
C GLY A 186 34.49 1.17 -0.91
N THR A 187 33.90 0.10 -0.39
CA THR A 187 33.39 -1.03 -1.18
C THR A 187 32.20 -0.58 -2.04
N LEU A 188 32.19 -0.99 -3.31
CA LEU A 188 31.07 -0.79 -4.21
C LEU A 188 30.04 -1.91 -4.03
N GLU A 189 28.82 -1.51 -3.71
CA GLU A 189 27.68 -2.39 -3.57
C GLU A 189 26.65 -2.09 -4.64
N LYS A 190 25.91 -3.12 -5.06
CA LYS A 190 24.77 -2.97 -5.95
C LYS A 190 23.50 -3.44 -5.25
N ARG A 191 22.38 -2.74 -5.47
CA ARG A 191 21.06 -3.27 -5.10
C ARG A 191 20.85 -4.65 -5.73
N ASN A 192 20.28 -5.57 -4.96
CA ASN A 192 20.03 -6.93 -5.43
C ASN A 192 19.02 -6.96 -6.59
N PHE A 193 18.01 -6.08 -6.53
CA PHE A 193 16.97 -5.97 -7.56
C PHE A 193 16.67 -4.51 -7.89
N GLU A 194 16.26 -4.27 -9.14
CA GLU A 194 15.82 -2.95 -9.59
C GLU A 194 14.39 -2.65 -9.09
N PRO A 195 14.02 -1.37 -8.87
CA PRO A 195 12.68 -1.01 -8.39
C PRO A 195 11.54 -1.55 -9.27
N GLY A 196 11.73 -1.56 -10.60
CA GLY A 196 10.74 -2.13 -11.53
C GLY A 196 10.54 -3.64 -11.35
N HIS A 197 11.58 -4.38 -10.98
CA HIS A 197 11.45 -5.81 -10.68
C HIS A 197 10.67 -6.04 -9.39
N LEU A 198 10.89 -5.21 -8.38
CA LEU A 198 10.16 -5.28 -7.12
C LEU A 198 8.69 -4.90 -7.31
N ALA A 199 8.41 -3.88 -8.12
CA ALA A 199 7.04 -3.50 -8.47
C ALA A 199 6.30 -4.60 -9.24
N ALA A 200 7.01 -5.39 -10.07
CA ALA A 200 6.42 -6.49 -10.80
C ALA A 200 5.87 -7.60 -9.89
N LEU A 201 6.43 -7.77 -8.68
CA LEU A 201 5.94 -8.74 -7.70
C LEU A 201 4.50 -8.46 -7.25
N SER A 202 4.05 -7.21 -7.33
CA SER A 202 2.69 -6.79 -6.95
C SER A 202 1.67 -6.93 -8.08
N ILE A 203 2.09 -7.29 -9.30
CA ILE A 203 1.19 -7.45 -10.45
C ILE A 203 0.08 -8.48 -10.16
N PRO A 204 0.37 -9.72 -9.69
CA PRO A 204 -0.67 -10.72 -9.50
C PRO A 204 -1.73 -10.29 -8.46
N THR A 205 -1.30 -9.74 -7.33
CA THR A 205 -2.20 -9.20 -6.30
C THR A 205 -2.99 -7.99 -6.79
N GLY A 206 -2.38 -7.14 -7.62
CA GLY A 206 -3.06 -6.02 -8.28
C GLY A 206 -4.15 -6.47 -9.24
N ILE A 207 -3.90 -7.52 -10.03
CA ILE A 207 -4.94 -8.13 -10.90
C ILE A 207 -6.11 -8.65 -10.07
N ALA A 208 -5.85 -9.37 -8.96
CA ALA A 208 -6.90 -9.88 -8.08
C ALA A 208 -7.80 -8.76 -7.56
N ILE A 209 -7.21 -7.71 -7.00
CA ILE A 209 -7.96 -6.58 -6.44
C ILE A 209 -8.73 -5.84 -7.54
N ASN A 210 -8.10 -5.56 -8.68
CA ASN A 210 -8.77 -4.87 -9.78
C ASN A 210 -9.94 -5.66 -10.35
N THR A 211 -9.79 -6.98 -10.44
CA THR A 211 -10.87 -7.87 -10.90
C THR A 211 -12.00 -7.90 -9.89
N GLY A 212 -11.70 -8.10 -8.60
CA GLY A 212 -12.72 -8.14 -7.54
C GLY A 212 -13.45 -6.81 -7.35
N LEU A 213 -12.78 -5.68 -7.59
CA LEU A 213 -13.42 -4.36 -7.61
C LEU A 213 -14.23 -4.11 -8.88
N GLY A 214 -14.21 -4.98 -9.89
CA GLY A 214 -14.90 -4.73 -11.18
C GLY A 214 -14.23 -3.66 -12.05
N LEU A 215 -12.93 -3.40 -11.86
CA LEU A 215 -12.16 -2.43 -12.65
C LEU A 215 -11.59 -3.02 -13.95
N MET A 216 -11.68 -4.34 -14.12
CA MET A 216 -11.16 -5.09 -15.27
C MET A 216 -12.22 -5.34 -16.36
N SER A 217 -13.30 -4.57 -16.39
CA SER A 217 -14.32 -4.58 -17.45
C SER A 217 -14.19 -3.34 -18.35
N PRO A 218 -13.29 -3.34 -19.34
CA PRO A 218 -13.03 -2.15 -20.16
C PRO A 218 -14.17 -1.76 -21.11
N PHE A 219 -15.11 -2.68 -21.37
CA PHE A 219 -16.21 -2.50 -22.32
C PHE A 219 -17.57 -2.18 -21.68
N GLY A 220 -17.63 -2.08 -20.35
CA GLY A 220 -18.91 -1.90 -19.67
C GLY A 220 -18.85 -2.16 -18.17
N GLY A 221 -19.99 -2.14 -17.49
CA GLY A 221 -20.12 -2.43 -16.07
C GLY A 221 -19.66 -3.83 -15.69
N ALA A 222 -19.34 -4.03 -14.41
CA ALA A 222 -19.31 -5.39 -13.86
C ALA A 222 -20.73 -5.98 -13.84
N GLU A 223 -20.87 -7.30 -13.74
CA GLU A 223 -22.17 -7.98 -13.69
C GLU A 223 -23.06 -7.39 -12.58
N GLY A 224 -24.24 -6.88 -12.95
CA GLY A 224 -25.16 -6.19 -12.02
C GLY A 224 -24.94 -4.67 -11.90
N TYR A 225 -23.98 -4.10 -12.63
CA TYR A 225 -23.63 -2.67 -12.55
C TYR A 225 -23.68 -1.99 -13.92
N TRP A 226 -23.85 -0.67 -13.88
CA TRP A 226 -23.67 0.22 -15.03
C TRP A 226 -22.19 0.30 -15.40
N ALA A 227 -21.89 0.69 -16.64
CA ALA A 227 -20.58 1.20 -16.97
C ALA A 227 -20.28 2.50 -16.19
N ALA A 228 -19.01 2.84 -16.01
CA ALA A 228 -18.63 4.12 -15.41
C ALA A 228 -19.02 5.30 -16.31
N MET A 229 -19.01 5.09 -17.62
CA MET A 229 -19.60 5.94 -18.66
C MET A 229 -20.60 5.13 -19.47
N PRO A 230 -21.86 5.06 -19.01
CA PRO A 230 -22.91 4.29 -19.67
C PRO A 230 -23.23 4.84 -21.05
N SER A 231 -23.56 3.97 -22.00
CA SER A 231 -24.17 4.38 -23.26
C SER A 231 -25.63 4.81 -23.04
N ALA A 232 -26.17 5.56 -24.00
CA ALA A 232 -27.57 5.98 -23.95
C ALA A 232 -28.55 4.81 -24.14
N ASP A 233 -28.15 3.82 -24.95
CA ASP A 233 -29.01 2.69 -25.33
C ASP A 233 -28.94 1.51 -24.35
N ASP A 234 -27.79 1.30 -23.69
CA ASP A 234 -27.55 0.19 -22.77
C ASP A 234 -26.60 0.62 -21.64
N PRO A 235 -27.11 0.90 -20.43
CA PRO A 235 -26.30 1.43 -19.34
C PRO A 235 -25.21 0.45 -18.85
N THR A 236 -25.26 -0.82 -19.24
CA THR A 236 -24.23 -1.81 -18.92
C THR A 236 -23.01 -1.70 -19.83
N LYS A 237 -23.12 -1.02 -20.98
CA LYS A 237 -22.05 -0.85 -21.97
C LYS A 237 -21.51 0.57 -21.94
N THR A 238 -20.29 0.73 -22.43
CA THR A 238 -19.69 2.07 -22.62
C THR A 238 -19.60 2.43 -24.10
N ASP A 239 -19.93 3.69 -24.41
CA ASP A 239 -19.68 4.26 -25.75
C ASP A 239 -18.24 4.77 -25.91
N ASN A 240 -17.49 4.85 -24.81
CA ASN A 240 -16.12 5.36 -24.83
C ASN A 240 -15.22 4.54 -23.89
N VAL A 241 -14.71 3.44 -24.46
CA VAL A 241 -13.79 2.50 -23.81
C VAL A 241 -12.57 3.21 -23.20
N LEU A 242 -12.04 4.24 -23.85
CA LEU A 242 -10.87 4.96 -23.34
C LEU A 242 -11.21 5.73 -22.06
N GLY A 243 -12.34 6.43 -22.02
CA GLY A 243 -12.80 7.12 -20.83
C GLY A 243 -13.27 6.16 -19.74
N GLU A 244 -13.85 5.01 -20.10
CA GLU A 244 -14.24 3.96 -19.16
C GLU A 244 -13.01 3.41 -18.42
N VAL A 245 -11.97 3.07 -19.18
CA VAL A 245 -10.67 2.65 -18.64
C VAL A 245 -10.05 3.77 -17.82
N ALA A 246 -10.12 5.02 -18.24
CA ALA A 246 -9.58 6.14 -17.47
C ALA A 246 -10.32 6.34 -16.14
N LEU A 247 -11.66 6.33 -16.13
CA LEU A 247 -12.46 6.46 -14.92
C LEU A 247 -12.27 5.27 -13.97
N LYS A 248 -12.19 4.05 -14.49
CA LYS A 248 -11.91 2.86 -13.68
C LYS A 248 -10.49 2.86 -13.14
N TYR A 249 -9.49 3.07 -13.99
CA TYR A 249 -8.10 2.97 -13.59
C TYR A 249 -7.65 4.12 -12.69
N PHE A 250 -8.00 5.36 -13.04
CA PHE A 250 -7.54 6.54 -12.29
C PHE A 250 -8.50 6.96 -11.17
N MET A 251 -9.82 6.86 -11.39
CA MET A 251 -10.80 7.27 -10.39
C MET A 251 -11.40 6.09 -9.60
N GLY A 252 -11.14 4.85 -10.01
CA GLY A 252 -11.71 3.65 -9.39
C GLY A 252 -13.24 3.64 -9.39
N LYS A 253 -13.87 4.29 -10.38
CA LYS A 253 -15.33 4.28 -10.55
C LYS A 253 -15.76 3.01 -11.27
N THR A 254 -16.60 2.20 -10.65
CA THR A 254 -17.01 0.88 -11.16
C THR A 254 -18.39 0.90 -11.81
N GLY A 255 -19.19 1.94 -11.52
CA GLY A 255 -20.58 2.08 -11.96
C GLY A 255 -21.57 2.03 -10.80
N ASN A 256 -22.81 2.48 -11.06
CA ASN A 256 -23.92 2.31 -10.12
C ASN A 256 -24.55 0.92 -10.27
N LEU A 257 -25.28 0.48 -9.25
CA LEU A 257 -26.03 -0.77 -9.31
C LEU A 257 -27.17 -0.62 -10.33
N LEU A 258 -27.41 -1.63 -11.16
CA LEU A 258 -28.55 -1.65 -12.08
C LEU A 258 -29.88 -1.59 -11.32
N PRO A 259 -30.90 -0.88 -11.81
CA PRO A 259 -32.28 -1.02 -11.32
C PRO A 259 -32.69 -2.51 -11.23
N TYR A 260 -33.50 -2.87 -10.23
CA TYR A 260 -33.76 -4.29 -9.91
C TYR A 260 -34.31 -5.10 -11.09
N ASP A 261 -35.19 -4.50 -11.89
CA ASP A 261 -35.76 -5.07 -13.11
C ASP A 261 -34.73 -5.43 -14.18
N GLU A 262 -33.64 -4.67 -14.29
CA GLU A 262 -32.51 -4.98 -15.16
C GLU A 262 -31.47 -5.87 -14.45
N PHE A 263 -31.29 -5.69 -13.15
CA PHE A 263 -30.36 -6.46 -12.32
C PHE A 263 -30.74 -7.94 -12.29
N VAL A 264 -32.02 -8.26 -12.08
CA VAL A 264 -32.50 -9.64 -11.99
C VAL A 264 -32.31 -10.42 -13.29
N LYS A 265 -32.26 -9.74 -14.45
CA LYS A 265 -31.99 -10.39 -15.75
C LYS A 265 -30.59 -10.98 -15.81
N VAL A 266 -29.62 -10.38 -15.10
CA VAL A 266 -28.24 -10.88 -15.02
C VAL A 266 -27.97 -11.65 -13.74
N ARG A 267 -28.75 -11.41 -12.67
CA ARG A 267 -28.64 -12.06 -11.36
C ARG A 267 -30.02 -12.54 -10.87
N PRO A 268 -30.61 -13.56 -11.52
CA PRO A 268 -31.91 -14.09 -11.13
C PRO A 268 -31.88 -14.81 -9.77
N ASP A 269 -30.67 -15.13 -9.28
CA ASP A 269 -30.42 -15.73 -7.97
C ASP A 269 -30.59 -14.75 -6.79
N VAL A 270 -30.89 -13.47 -7.05
CA VAL A 270 -31.05 -12.44 -6.01
C VAL A 270 -32.49 -11.95 -5.98
N SER A 271 -33.12 -12.05 -4.82
CA SER A 271 -34.48 -11.60 -4.57
C SER A 271 -34.57 -10.06 -4.45
N PRO A 272 -35.78 -9.47 -4.58
CA PRO A 272 -35.97 -8.02 -4.40
C PRO A 272 -35.60 -7.57 -2.99
N GLU A 273 -35.82 -8.42 -2.00
CA GLU A 273 -35.52 -8.16 -0.60
C GLU A 273 -34.02 -8.12 -0.35
N GLU A 274 -33.27 -9.12 -0.85
CA GLU A 274 -31.80 -9.13 -0.80
C GLU A 274 -31.20 -7.90 -1.51
N TYR A 275 -31.73 -7.56 -2.69
CA TYR A 275 -31.31 -6.36 -3.42
C TYR A 275 -31.55 -5.07 -2.63
N GLY A 276 -32.73 -4.92 -2.03
CA GLY A 276 -33.08 -3.79 -1.20
C GLY A 276 -32.22 -3.69 0.07
N ALA A 277 -31.97 -4.83 0.73
CA ALA A 277 -31.09 -4.93 1.88
C ALA A 277 -29.66 -4.50 1.53
N TYR A 278 -29.16 -4.92 0.36
CA TYR A 278 -27.84 -4.54 -0.12
C TYR A 278 -27.72 -3.05 -0.43
N GLN A 279 -28.72 -2.44 -1.06
CA GLN A 279 -28.76 -0.98 -1.23
C GLN A 279 -28.76 -0.27 0.13
N GLY A 280 -29.55 -0.79 1.08
CA GLY A 280 -29.55 -0.34 2.47
C GLY A 280 -28.15 -0.36 3.08
N PHE A 281 -27.45 -1.48 3.01
CA PHE A 281 -26.06 -1.65 3.46
C PHE A 281 -25.10 -0.64 2.81
N LYS A 282 -25.19 -0.44 1.49
CA LYS A 282 -24.32 0.48 0.75
C LYS A 282 -24.50 1.94 1.18
N TYR A 283 -25.73 2.36 1.49
CA TYR A 283 -26.06 3.75 1.82
C TYR A 283 -26.30 4.00 3.32
N ARG A 284 -26.23 2.98 4.17
CA ARG A 284 -26.39 3.09 5.62
C ARG A 284 -25.40 4.12 6.18
N ARG A 285 -25.88 5.02 7.03
CA ARG A 285 -25.05 6.01 7.74
C ARG A 285 -25.14 5.70 9.24
N GLY A 286 -24.26 4.84 9.73
CA GLY A 286 -24.20 4.44 11.13
C GLY A 286 -22.90 3.71 11.41
N GLU A 287 -22.42 3.79 12.66
CA GLU A 287 -21.34 2.93 13.13
C GLU A 287 -21.93 1.67 13.75
N ASP A 288 -21.33 0.55 13.40
CA ASP A 288 -21.64 -0.76 13.92
C ASP A 288 -20.34 -1.56 14.03
N TRP A 289 -19.96 -1.90 15.25
CA TRP A 289 -18.69 -2.57 15.54
C TRP A 289 -18.87 -4.07 15.77
N ASN A 290 -20.11 -4.57 15.80
CA ASN A 290 -20.40 -5.95 16.13
C ASN A 290 -20.75 -6.76 14.87
N PRO A 291 -19.90 -7.70 14.42
CA PRO A 291 -20.21 -8.51 13.23
C PRO A 291 -21.20 -9.66 13.49
N PHE A 292 -21.62 -9.89 14.74
CA PHE A 292 -22.27 -11.13 15.15
C PHE A 292 -23.79 -11.04 15.35
N ASP A 293 -24.38 -9.85 15.27
CA ASP A 293 -25.82 -9.64 15.45
C ASP A 293 -26.61 -9.72 14.13
N ASP A 294 -26.23 -8.91 13.14
CA ASP A 294 -26.89 -8.85 11.82
C ASP A 294 -25.96 -9.29 10.66
N GLY A 295 -24.75 -9.76 10.99
CA GLY A 295 -23.75 -10.17 9.98
C GLY A 295 -23.11 -9.00 9.23
N GLN A 296 -23.38 -7.75 9.65
CA GLN A 296 -22.84 -6.53 9.05
C GLN A 296 -21.97 -5.78 10.06
N THR A 297 -21.02 -4.99 9.56
CA THR A 297 -20.32 -4.00 10.40
C THR A 297 -20.09 -2.73 9.60
N SER A 298 -19.91 -1.62 10.31
CA SER A 298 -19.54 -0.31 9.78
C SER A 298 -18.64 0.41 10.79
N MET A 299 -17.34 0.42 10.55
CA MET A 299 -16.35 1.00 11.45
C MET A 299 -15.76 2.29 10.88
N GLY A 300 -15.47 3.24 11.77
CA GLY A 300 -14.81 4.50 11.44
C GLY A 300 -15.64 5.36 10.47
N ALA A 301 -16.88 5.66 10.84
CA ALA A 301 -17.84 6.39 10.00
C ALA A 301 -18.10 5.75 8.61
N GLY A 302 -18.00 4.41 8.50
CA GLY A 302 -18.21 3.67 7.25
C GLY A 302 -16.96 3.56 6.36
N LEU A 303 -15.78 3.81 6.92
CA LEU A 303 -14.49 3.57 6.27
C LEU A 303 -14.32 2.09 5.92
N ILE A 304 -14.72 1.21 6.83
CA ILE A 304 -14.71 -0.23 6.65
C ILE A 304 -16.12 -0.73 6.90
N ARG A 305 -16.68 -1.49 5.97
CA ARG A 305 -17.92 -2.24 6.21
C ARG A 305 -17.75 -3.68 5.80
N THR A 306 -18.43 -4.56 6.51
CA THR A 306 -18.52 -5.97 6.11
C THR A 306 -19.97 -6.36 6.03
N THR A 307 -20.28 -7.34 5.19
CA THR A 307 -21.58 -8.01 5.18
C THR A 307 -21.36 -9.48 4.84
N THR A 308 -22.08 -10.38 5.48
CA THR A 308 -22.15 -11.80 5.08
C THR A 308 -23.10 -12.02 3.90
N ASP A 309 -24.04 -11.09 3.68
CA ASP A 309 -25.21 -11.26 2.82
C ASP A 309 -25.17 -10.29 1.62
N GLY A 310 -23.97 -9.96 1.14
CA GLY A 310 -23.80 -9.13 -0.05
C GLY A 310 -24.35 -9.81 -1.31
N ILE A 311 -24.66 -9.00 -2.34
CA ILE A 311 -25.14 -9.53 -3.62
C ILE A 311 -24.09 -10.37 -4.35
N HIS A 312 -22.81 -10.30 -3.98
CA HIS A 312 -21.76 -11.22 -4.42
C HIS A 312 -21.28 -12.14 -3.30
N GLY A 313 -22.17 -12.45 -2.35
CA GLY A 313 -21.85 -13.17 -1.12
C GLY A 313 -21.18 -12.27 -0.08
N PRO A 314 -20.36 -12.83 0.82
CA PRO A 314 -19.66 -12.04 1.82
C PRO A 314 -18.78 -10.98 1.16
N GLU A 315 -18.90 -9.74 1.62
CA GLU A 315 -18.26 -8.57 1.02
C GLU A 315 -17.52 -7.73 2.08
N LEU A 316 -16.33 -7.26 1.72
CA LEU A 316 -15.59 -6.25 2.45
C LEU A 316 -15.66 -4.94 1.67
N GLN A 317 -16.37 -3.96 2.20
CA GLN A 317 -16.35 -2.61 1.66
C GLN A 317 -15.27 -1.80 2.35
N PHE A 318 -14.41 -1.18 1.55
CA PHE A 318 -13.40 -0.25 2.01
C PHE A 318 -13.62 1.09 1.31
N MET A 319 -13.97 2.11 2.09
CA MET A 319 -14.20 3.49 1.65
C MET A 319 -15.18 3.60 0.48
N GLY A 320 -16.31 2.92 0.62
CA GLY A 320 -17.39 2.91 -0.37
C GLY A 320 -17.20 1.93 -1.53
N ARG A 321 -16.05 1.26 -1.64
CA ARG A 321 -15.78 0.25 -2.68
C ARG A 321 -15.92 -1.15 -2.11
N SER A 322 -16.82 -1.95 -2.68
CA SER A 322 -17.01 -3.33 -2.24
C SER A 322 -16.01 -4.26 -2.91
N LEU A 323 -15.45 -5.17 -2.13
CA LEU A 323 -14.58 -6.26 -2.56
C LEU A 323 -15.19 -7.59 -2.11
N PRO A 324 -15.76 -8.39 -3.02
CA PRO A 324 -16.30 -9.70 -2.68
C PRO A 324 -15.23 -10.64 -2.16
N VAL A 325 -15.57 -11.44 -1.14
CA VAL A 325 -14.64 -12.40 -0.54
C VAL A 325 -14.27 -13.48 -1.55
N THR A 326 -15.25 -14.04 -2.25
CA THR A 326 -15.08 -15.17 -3.18
C THR A 326 -14.27 -14.77 -4.42
N THR A 327 -14.59 -13.65 -5.05
CA THR A 327 -14.00 -13.26 -6.35
C THR A 327 -12.94 -12.16 -6.26
N GLY A 328 -12.74 -11.56 -5.08
CA GLY A 328 -11.70 -10.56 -4.82
C GLY A 328 -10.65 -11.02 -3.80
N ILE A 329 -11.08 -11.28 -2.56
CA ILE A 329 -10.16 -11.57 -1.44
C ILE A 329 -9.49 -12.94 -1.60
N VAL A 330 -10.23 -14.00 -1.94
CA VAL A 330 -9.66 -15.35 -2.14
C VAL A 330 -8.60 -15.37 -3.25
N PRO A 331 -8.87 -14.82 -4.46
CA PRO A 331 -7.83 -14.64 -5.48
C PRO A 331 -6.62 -13.83 -5.01
N TYR A 332 -6.84 -12.76 -4.25
CA TYR A 332 -5.75 -11.94 -3.70
C TYR A 332 -4.88 -12.73 -2.71
N ILE A 333 -5.48 -13.47 -1.78
CA ILE A 333 -4.76 -14.32 -0.81
C ILE A 333 -3.99 -15.41 -1.55
N GLY A 334 -4.61 -16.05 -2.56
CA GLY A 334 -3.93 -17.02 -3.41
C GLY A 334 -2.71 -16.42 -4.10
N ALA A 335 -2.87 -15.26 -4.73
CA ALA A 335 -1.78 -14.54 -5.38
C ALA A 335 -0.66 -14.16 -4.41
N LEU A 336 -1.01 -13.68 -3.21
CA LEU A 336 -0.07 -13.31 -2.18
C LEU A 336 0.71 -14.52 -1.65
N ALA A 337 0.02 -15.61 -1.32
CA ALA A 337 0.64 -16.84 -0.83
C ALA A 337 1.60 -17.44 -1.87
N GLY A 338 1.17 -17.48 -3.14
CA GLY A 338 2.01 -17.89 -4.26
C GLY A 338 3.23 -16.99 -4.45
N GLY A 339 3.06 -15.67 -4.34
CA GLY A 339 4.14 -14.70 -4.40
C GLY A 339 5.17 -14.89 -3.28
N ILE A 340 4.70 -15.04 -2.03
CA ILE A 340 5.55 -15.32 -0.85
C ILE A 340 6.36 -16.60 -1.03
N ALA A 341 5.73 -17.68 -1.50
CA ALA A 341 6.44 -18.93 -1.78
C ALA A 341 7.47 -18.75 -2.92
N GLY A 342 7.09 -18.02 -3.96
CA GLY A 342 7.91 -17.76 -5.13
C GLY A 342 9.16 -16.93 -4.88
N VAL A 343 9.07 -15.89 -4.04
CA VAL A 343 10.22 -15.03 -3.71
C VAL A 343 11.30 -15.75 -2.91
N ARG A 344 10.96 -16.88 -2.27
CA ARG A 344 11.94 -17.73 -1.55
C ARG A 344 12.78 -18.62 -2.49
N SER A 345 12.45 -18.66 -3.78
CA SER A 345 13.19 -19.46 -4.76
C SER A 345 14.57 -18.86 -5.12
N LYS A 346 15.38 -19.62 -5.87
CA LYS A 346 16.68 -19.15 -6.40
C LYS A 346 16.56 -17.98 -7.38
N ARG A 347 15.34 -17.72 -7.91
CA ARG A 347 15.06 -16.59 -8.82
C ARG A 347 13.92 -15.76 -8.22
N PRO A 348 14.16 -14.95 -7.18
CA PRO A 348 13.09 -14.35 -6.38
C PRO A 348 12.04 -13.56 -7.18
N ILE A 349 12.46 -12.81 -8.21
CA ILE A 349 11.53 -12.02 -9.04
C ILE A 349 10.68 -12.93 -9.93
N LEU A 350 11.30 -13.78 -10.74
CA LEU A 350 10.58 -14.71 -11.62
C LEU A 350 9.73 -15.71 -10.84
N GLY A 351 10.27 -16.22 -9.73
CA GLY A 351 9.56 -17.11 -8.82
C GLY A 351 8.40 -16.41 -8.14
N GLY A 352 8.58 -15.19 -7.64
CA GLY A 352 7.53 -14.39 -7.01
C GLY A 352 6.40 -14.04 -7.97
N VAL A 353 6.71 -13.57 -9.18
CA VAL A 353 5.70 -13.31 -10.22
C VAL A 353 5.02 -14.60 -10.66
N GLY A 354 5.77 -15.65 -10.98
CA GLY A 354 5.21 -16.94 -11.45
C GLY A 354 4.38 -17.63 -10.39
N GLY A 355 4.86 -17.67 -9.15
CA GLY A 355 4.13 -18.18 -8.00
C GLY A 355 2.88 -17.36 -7.71
N GLY A 356 2.97 -16.03 -7.77
CA GLY A 356 1.81 -15.16 -7.59
C GLY A 356 0.76 -15.33 -8.68
N MET A 357 1.14 -15.51 -9.95
CA MET A 357 0.19 -15.80 -11.03
C MET A 357 -0.45 -17.19 -10.89
N ALA A 358 0.31 -18.21 -10.48
CA ALA A 358 -0.23 -19.55 -10.23
C ALA A 358 -1.21 -19.53 -9.04
N GLY A 359 -0.85 -18.84 -7.97
CA GLY A 359 -1.71 -18.63 -6.80
C GLY A 359 -2.97 -17.83 -7.11
N LEU A 360 -2.85 -16.79 -7.96
CA LEU A 360 -3.99 -16.03 -8.48
C LEU A 360 -4.96 -16.94 -9.23
N ALA A 361 -4.46 -17.73 -10.19
CA ALA A 361 -5.29 -18.63 -10.99
C ALA A 361 -5.99 -19.68 -10.12
N ALA A 362 -5.27 -20.30 -9.18
CA ALA A 362 -5.87 -21.23 -8.23
C ALA A 362 -6.94 -20.55 -7.36
N GLY A 363 -6.67 -19.34 -6.87
CA GLY A 363 -7.63 -18.55 -6.09
C GLY A 363 -8.85 -18.13 -6.90
N GLN A 364 -8.70 -17.80 -8.19
CA GLN A 364 -9.82 -17.51 -9.09
C GLN A 364 -10.69 -18.75 -9.32
N VAL A 365 -10.10 -19.93 -9.54
CA VAL A 365 -10.86 -21.18 -9.68
C VAL A 365 -11.63 -21.49 -8.40
N VAL A 366 -10.97 -21.47 -7.24
CA VAL A 366 -11.64 -21.70 -5.95
C VAL A 366 -12.75 -20.67 -5.72
N GLY A 367 -12.46 -19.40 -5.98
CA GLY A 367 -13.43 -18.31 -5.85
C GLY A 367 -14.66 -18.49 -6.71
N GLN A 368 -14.48 -18.87 -7.98
CA GLN A 368 -15.58 -19.14 -8.90
C GLN A 368 -16.39 -20.36 -8.51
N LEU A 369 -15.75 -21.43 -8.01
CA LEU A 369 -16.47 -22.60 -7.50
C LEU A 369 -17.33 -22.25 -6.28
N LEU A 370 -16.77 -21.49 -5.33
CA LEU A 370 -17.50 -21.02 -4.15
C LEU A 370 -18.68 -20.11 -4.54
N GLU A 371 -18.47 -19.19 -5.47
CA GLU A 371 -19.51 -18.29 -5.96
C GLU A 371 -20.60 -19.03 -6.73
N SER A 372 -20.24 -20.01 -7.57
CA SER A 372 -21.21 -20.82 -8.32
C SER A 372 -22.10 -21.65 -7.39
N GLU A 373 -21.52 -22.27 -6.38
CA GLU A 373 -22.28 -23.05 -5.40
C GLU A 373 -23.17 -22.15 -4.52
N ARG A 374 -22.74 -20.92 -4.23
CA ARG A 374 -23.58 -19.94 -3.56
C ARG A 374 -24.78 -19.55 -4.43
N ARG A 375 -24.55 -19.13 -5.68
CA ARG A 375 -25.63 -18.77 -6.62
C ARG A 375 -26.63 -19.90 -6.80
N ARG A 376 -26.15 -21.14 -6.89
CA ARG A 376 -27.00 -22.34 -6.98
C ARG A 376 -27.91 -22.49 -5.76
N ARG A 377 -27.37 -22.33 -4.55
CA ARG A 377 -28.15 -22.42 -3.31
C ARG A 377 -29.20 -21.30 -3.22
N ASN A 378 -28.81 -20.06 -3.49
CA ASN A 378 -29.74 -18.93 -3.48
C ASN A 378 -30.87 -19.10 -4.51
N ALA A 379 -30.56 -19.59 -5.72
CA ALA A 379 -31.60 -19.86 -6.73
C ALA A 379 -32.62 -20.91 -6.26
N ILE A 380 -32.15 -22.00 -5.64
CA ILE A 380 -33.03 -23.04 -5.07
C ILE A 380 -33.90 -22.49 -3.93
N GLU A 381 -33.31 -21.70 -3.03
CA GLU A 381 -34.05 -21.09 -1.91
C GLU A 381 -35.13 -20.13 -2.42
N ASN A 382 -34.80 -19.30 -3.41
CA ASN A 382 -35.75 -18.37 -4.03
C ASN A 382 -36.88 -19.08 -4.80
N GLU A 383 -36.60 -20.20 -5.47
CA GLU A 383 -37.63 -21.04 -6.10
C GLU A 383 -38.54 -21.73 -5.07
N SER A 384 -38.00 -22.12 -3.91
CA SER A 384 -38.76 -22.79 -2.85
C SER A 384 -39.64 -21.86 -1.99
N ASN A 385 -39.35 -20.56 -2.00
CA ASN A 385 -40.12 -19.53 -1.29
C ASN A 385 -41.27 -18.92 -2.13
N ILE A 386 -41.55 -19.46 -3.32
CA ILE A 386 -42.75 -19.11 -4.08
C ILE A 386 -43.95 -19.69 -3.31
N PRO A 387 -44.90 -18.87 -2.82
CA PRO A 387 -46.11 -19.39 -2.21
C PRO A 387 -46.84 -20.24 -3.26
N GLU A 388 -47.05 -21.53 -2.99
CA GLU A 388 -48.02 -22.33 -3.74
C GLU A 388 -49.39 -21.66 -3.57
N TYR A 389 -49.83 -20.94 -4.60
CA TYR A 389 -51.17 -20.35 -4.68
C TYR A 389 -52.18 -21.36 -5.21
#